data_AF-A0AAN7UU48-F1
#
_entry.id   AF-A0AAN7UU48-F1
#
_cell.length_a   1.000
_cell.length_b   1.000
_cell.length_c   1.000
_cell.angle_alpha   90.00
_cell.angle_beta   90.00
_cell.angle_gamma   90.00
#
_symmetry.space_group_name_H-M   'P 1'
#
loop_
_entity.id
_entity.type
_entity.pdbx_description
1 polymer ?
#
loop_
_entity_poly.entity_id
_entity_poly.type
_entity_poly.pdbx_seq_one_letter_code
_entity_poly.pdbx_strand_id
1 'polypeptide(L)'
;MPVDQQRFKSEGCPNCPFLELRGNGEALESCTSTVFEGLITVKDPKKSWVAKWQRIDNYVPGVYATKVSGSIPEDIRNGLIEDGHVLIPYVILCILHRRHGF
;
A
#
# COMPACT_ATOMS: atom_id res chain seq x y z
N MET A 1 -9.63 -9.34 5.60
CA MET A 1 -9.49 -8.49 6.81
C MET A 1 -8.84 -7.20 6.36
N PRO A 2 -9.37 -6.02 6.72
CA PRO A 2 -8.70 -4.76 6.42
C PRO A 2 -7.33 -4.74 7.12
N VAL A 3 -6.29 -4.28 6.42
CA VAL A 3 -4.96 -4.13 7.01
C VAL A 3 -4.93 -2.78 7.73
N ASP A 4 -4.96 -2.86 9.04
CA ASP A 4 -4.92 -1.74 9.97
C ASP A 4 -3.48 -1.25 10.16
N GLN A 5 -3.34 0.00 10.60
CA GLN A 5 -2.07 0.69 10.79
C GLN A 5 -1.13 -0.09 11.73
N GLN A 6 -1.71 -0.78 12.72
CA GLN A 6 -0.97 -1.56 13.69
C GLN A 6 -0.32 -2.78 13.04
N ARG A 7 -0.98 -3.43 12.08
CA ARG A 7 -0.38 -4.52 11.30
C ARG A 7 0.80 -4.05 10.46
N PHE A 8 0.73 -2.88 9.84
CA PHE A 8 1.91 -2.34 9.13
C PHE A 8 3.06 -2.03 10.07
N LYS A 9 2.77 -1.49 11.25
CA LYS A 9 3.81 -1.25 12.26
C LYS A 9 4.43 -2.54 12.78
N SER A 10 3.66 -3.63 12.95
CA SER A 10 4.15 -4.89 13.51
C SER A 10 4.80 -5.82 12.49
N GLU A 11 4.21 -5.93 11.30
CA GLU A 11 4.56 -6.89 10.25
C GLU A 11 5.29 -6.23 9.07
N GLY A 12 5.14 -4.92 8.87
CA GLY A 12 5.60 -4.22 7.67
C GLY A 12 4.63 -4.39 6.49
N CYS A 13 4.99 -3.84 5.33
CA CYS A 13 4.26 -4.08 4.09
C CYS A 13 4.73 -5.40 3.44
N PRO A 14 3.85 -6.38 3.19
CA PRO A 14 4.23 -7.62 2.53
C PRO A 14 4.62 -7.44 1.04
N ASN A 15 4.22 -6.34 0.40
CA ASN A 15 4.51 -6.06 -1.00
C ASN A 15 5.66 -5.04 -1.17
N CYS A 16 6.01 -4.30 -0.12
CA CYS A 16 6.97 -3.21 -0.15
C CYS A 16 7.95 -3.33 1.03
N PRO A 17 8.72 -4.43 1.14
CA PRO A 17 9.68 -4.62 2.23
C PRO A 17 10.76 -3.52 2.25
N PHE A 18 11.08 -2.95 1.10
CA PHE A 18 12.02 -1.84 0.91
C PHE A 18 11.61 -0.52 1.59
N LEU A 19 10.34 -0.38 2.01
CA LEU A 19 9.91 0.79 2.77
C LEU A 19 10.22 0.67 4.27
N GLU A 20 10.67 -0.51 4.74
CA GLU A 20 11.11 -0.75 6.12
C GLU A 20 10.11 -0.27 7.20
N LEU A 21 8.80 -0.40 6.93
CA LEU A 21 7.73 0.12 7.80
C LEU A 21 7.67 -0.57 9.18
N ARG A 22 8.26 -1.76 9.31
CA ARG A 22 8.17 -2.57 10.52
C ARG A 22 8.95 -1.91 11.66
N GLY A 23 8.25 -1.56 12.73
CA GLY A 23 8.81 -0.83 13.87
C GLY A 23 9.10 0.65 13.59
N ASN A 24 8.93 1.12 12.35
CA ASN A 24 9.25 2.47 11.93
C ASN A 24 7.97 3.31 11.78
N GLY A 25 7.61 4.04 12.84
CA GLY A 25 6.41 4.89 12.86
C GLY A 25 6.47 6.07 11.91
N GLU A 26 7.65 6.66 11.73
CA GLU A 26 7.85 7.79 10.83
C GLU A 26 7.70 7.36 9.36
N ALA A 27 8.38 6.28 8.96
CA ALA A 27 8.20 5.73 7.61
C ALA A 27 6.76 5.30 7.35
N LEU A 28 6.07 4.79 8.38
CA LEU A 28 4.65 4.46 8.28
C LEU A 28 3.81 5.70 7.98
N GLU A 29 3.98 6.79 8.73
CA GLU A 29 3.22 8.03 8.51
C GLU A 29 3.54 8.67 7.15
N SER A 30 4.81 8.65 6.71
CA SER A 30 5.23 9.27 5.45
C SER A 30 4.89 8.43 4.20
N CYS A 31 4.79 7.10 4.33
CA CYS A 31 4.61 6.19 3.20
C CYS A 31 3.22 5.53 3.13
N THR A 32 2.28 5.92 3.99
CA THR A 32 0.90 5.42 3.96
C THR A 32 -0.10 6.56 4.03
N SER A 33 -1.34 6.29 3.62
CA SER A 33 -2.41 7.30 3.65
C SER A 33 -3.69 6.69 4.19
N THR A 34 -4.45 7.48 4.94
CA THR A 34 -5.81 7.13 5.37
C THR A 34 -6.87 7.61 4.39
N VAL A 35 -6.48 8.39 3.37
CA VAL A 35 -7.40 9.01 2.41
C VAL A 35 -7.32 8.26 1.09
N PHE A 36 -8.39 7.55 0.75
CA PHE A 36 -8.45 6.71 -0.44
C PHE A 36 -9.86 6.56 -0.97
N GLU A 37 -9.97 6.11 -2.22
CA GLU A 37 -11.23 5.87 -2.91
C GLU A 37 -11.27 4.46 -3.49
N GLY A 38 -12.44 3.83 -3.35
CA GLY A 38 -12.74 2.49 -3.85
C GLY A 38 -11.93 1.39 -3.17
N LEU A 39 -12.55 0.23 -2.96
CA LEU A 39 -11.89 -0.95 -2.42
C LEU A 39 -12.07 -2.11 -3.38
N ILE A 40 -10.97 -2.82 -3.62
CA ILE A 40 -10.96 -4.08 -4.38
C ILE A 40 -10.42 -5.19 -3.48
N THR A 41 -11.13 -6.31 -3.46
CA THR A 41 -10.64 -7.53 -2.81
C THR A 41 -10.12 -8.46 -3.89
N VAL A 42 -8.85 -8.84 -3.81
CA VAL A 42 -8.17 -9.69 -4.78
C VAL A 42 -7.80 -11.01 -4.11
N LYS A 43 -8.40 -12.11 -4.57
CA LYS A 43 -8.12 -13.46 -4.07
C LYS A 43 -6.97 -14.15 -4.83
N ASP A 44 -6.95 -14.03 -6.15
CA ASP A 44 -5.91 -14.58 -7.03
C ASP A 44 -5.40 -13.47 -7.97
N PRO A 45 -4.35 -12.74 -7.57
CA PRO A 45 -3.81 -11.61 -8.33
C PRO A 45 -3.36 -11.99 -9.75
N LYS A 46 -2.74 -13.17 -9.92
CA LYS A 46 -2.21 -13.63 -11.21
C LYS A 46 -3.31 -13.91 -12.24
N LYS A 47 -4.50 -14.32 -11.78
CA LYS A 47 -5.65 -14.62 -12.65
C LYS A 47 -6.65 -13.47 -12.79
N SER A 48 -6.58 -12.47 -11.93
CA SER A 48 -7.54 -11.36 -11.93
C SER A 48 -7.18 -10.31 -12.99
N TRP A 49 -8.09 -10.08 -13.94
CA TRP A 49 -7.98 -8.97 -14.88
C TRP A 49 -7.93 -7.62 -14.15
N VAL A 50 -8.73 -7.46 -13.08
CA VAL A 50 -8.72 -6.23 -12.25
C VAL A 50 -7.35 -6.02 -11.61
N ALA A 51 -6.70 -7.08 -11.12
CA ALA A 51 -5.37 -6.98 -10.53
C ALA A 51 -4.31 -6.56 -11.56
N LYS A 52 -4.36 -7.13 -12.78
CA LYS A 52 -3.48 -6.73 -13.89
C LYS A 52 -3.70 -5.26 -14.29
N TRP A 53 -4.96 -4.84 -14.40
CA TRP A 53 -5.31 -3.46 -14.72
C TRP A 53 -4.76 -2.49 -13.66
N GLN A 54 -4.80 -2.88 -12.40
CA GLN A 54 -4.26 -2.13 -11.27
C GLN A 54 -2.76 -2.35 -11.02
N ARG A 55 -2.08 -3.14 -11.87
CA ARG A 55 -0.64 -3.49 -11.76
C ARG A 55 -0.24 -4.16 -10.43
N ILE A 56 -1.18 -4.85 -9.79
CA ILE A 56 -0.99 -5.60 -8.54
C ILE A 56 -1.06 -7.11 -8.74
N ASP A 57 -0.90 -7.60 -9.98
CA ASP A 57 -0.95 -9.02 -10.32
C ASP A 57 0.20 -9.86 -9.73
N ASN A 58 1.27 -9.20 -9.27
CA ASN A 58 2.39 -9.81 -8.54
C ASN A 58 2.32 -9.61 -7.02
N TYR A 59 1.26 -8.99 -6.50
CA TYR A 59 1.11 -8.72 -5.07
C TYR A 59 0.47 -9.92 -4.36
N VAL A 60 0.48 -9.92 -3.02
CA VAL A 60 -0.21 -10.96 -2.24
C VAL A 60 -1.75 -10.84 -2.36
N PRO A 61 -2.53 -11.90 -2.07
CA PRO A 61 -3.98 -11.75 -1.93
C PRO A 61 -4.34 -10.75 -0.81
N GLY A 62 -5.31 -9.88 -1.05
CA GLY A 62 -5.59 -8.81 -0.10
C GLY A 62 -6.68 -7.83 -0.53
N VAL A 63 -6.80 -6.77 0.26
CA VAL A 63 -7.67 -5.63 -0.02
C VAL A 63 -6.79 -4.46 -0.42
N TYR A 64 -7.12 -3.83 -1.54
CA TYR A 64 -6.39 -2.70 -2.11
C TYR A 64 -7.35 -1.55 -2.37
N ALA A 65 -6.84 -0.32 -2.36
CA ALA A 65 -7.59 0.82 -2.83
C ALA A 65 -7.50 0.95 -4.35
N THR A 66 -8.50 1.58 -4.96
CA THR A 66 -8.42 1.93 -6.39
C THR A 66 -7.67 3.23 -6.63
N LYS A 67 -7.64 4.11 -5.63
CA LYS A 67 -6.93 5.38 -5.65
C LYS A 67 -6.57 5.78 -4.23
N VAL A 68 -5.39 6.38 -4.08
CA VAL A 68 -4.84 6.83 -2.81
C VAL A 68 -4.47 8.30 -2.95
N SER A 69 -4.83 9.09 -1.95
CA SER A 69 -4.43 10.50 -1.88
C SER A 69 -3.10 10.63 -1.16
N GLY A 70 -2.26 11.53 -1.65
CA GLY A 70 -0.90 11.74 -1.17
C GLY A 70 0.14 11.03 -2.03
N SER A 71 1.39 11.31 -1.73
CA SER A 71 2.54 10.79 -2.44
C SER A 71 3.66 10.54 -1.46
N ILE A 72 4.44 9.46 -1.66
CA ILE A 72 5.71 9.28 -0.95
C ILE A 72 6.57 10.55 -1.21
N PRO A 73 7.24 11.09 -0.17
CA PRO A 73 8.17 12.21 -0.27
C PRO A 73 9.18 12.02 -1.41
N GLU A 74 9.54 13.11 -2.10
CA GLU A 74 10.36 13.04 -3.31
C GLU A 74 11.76 12.45 -3.06
N ASP A 75 12.36 12.76 -1.92
CA ASP A 75 13.66 12.22 -1.48
C ASP A 75 13.60 10.69 -1.34
N ILE A 76 12.59 10.17 -0.65
CA ILE A 76 12.39 8.71 -0.49
C ILE A 76 12.08 8.08 -1.85
N ARG A 77 11.20 8.71 -2.63
CA ARG A 77 10.83 8.23 -3.97
C ARG A 77 12.06 8.10 -4.87
N ASN A 78 12.91 9.13 -4.90
CA ASN A 78 14.06 9.16 -5.78
C ASN A 78 15.08 8.10 -5.38
N GLY A 79 15.36 7.95 -4.07
CA GLY A 79 16.23 6.88 -3.58
C GLY A 79 15.72 5.49 -3.98
N LEU A 80 14.42 5.24 -3.84
CA LEU A 80 13.82 3.96 -4.24
C LEU A 80 13.92 3.70 -5.75
N ILE A 81 13.76 4.73 -6.58
CA ILE A 81 13.90 4.61 -8.04
C ILE A 81 15.36 4.35 -8.42
N GLU A 82 16.31 5.02 -7.77
CA GLU A 82 17.75 4.80 -7.96
C GLU A 82 18.16 3.37 -7.60
N ASP A 83 17.57 2.82 -6.54
CA ASP A 83 17.72 1.42 -6.13
C ASP A 83 17.00 0.41 -7.05
N GLY A 84 16.31 0.90 -8.09
CA GLY A 84 15.64 0.09 -9.10
C GLY A 84 14.22 -0.37 -8.73
N HIS A 85 13.62 0.20 -7.68
CA HIS A 85 12.26 -0.13 -7.28
C HIS A 85 11.21 0.59 -8.15
N VAL A 86 10.22 -0.17 -8.61
CA VAL A 86 9.07 0.37 -9.33
C VAL A 86 7.98 0.77 -8.33
N LEU A 87 7.69 2.07 -8.26
CA LEU A 87 6.65 2.61 -7.38
C LEU A 87 5.32 2.68 -8.12
N ILE A 88 4.28 2.07 -7.55
CA ILE A 88 2.91 2.18 -8.07
C ILE A 88 2.17 3.21 -7.21
N PRO A 89 1.82 4.40 -7.75
CA PRO A 89 1.29 5.51 -6.95
C PRO A 89 -0.01 5.17 -6.23
N TYR A 90 -0.84 4.28 -6.79
CA TYR A 90 -2.13 3.88 -6.20
C TYR A 90 -2.04 2.70 -5.23
N VAL A 91 -0.84 2.16 -4.99
CA VAL A 91 -0.62 1.03 -4.08
C VAL A 91 0.17 1.45 -2.84
N ILE A 92 0.48 2.75 -2.73
CA ILE A 92 0.91 3.37 -1.48
C ILE A 92 -0.19 3.10 -0.45
N LEU A 93 0.18 2.43 0.61
CA LEU A 93 -0.74 1.61 1.38
C LEU A 93 -1.84 2.42 2.08
N CYS A 94 -3.08 2.04 1.82
CA CYS A 94 -4.22 2.60 2.52
C CYS A 94 -4.36 1.95 3.88
N ILE A 95 -4.23 2.76 4.92
CA ILE A 95 -4.62 2.38 6.26
C ILE A 95 -6.14 2.43 6.31
N LEU A 96 -6.76 1.27 6.42
CA LEU A 96 -8.21 1.21 6.64
C LEU A 96 -8.50 1.53 8.11
N HIS A 97 -8.60 2.82 8.44
CA HIS A 97 -9.26 3.22 9.68
C HIS A 97 -10.77 3.15 9.45
N ARG A 98 -11.40 2.11 10.01
CA ARG A 98 -12.86 2.02 10.10
C ARG A 98 -13.32 3.14 11.03
N ARG A 99 -13.53 4.36 10.54
CA ARG A 99 -14.29 5.35 11.32
C ARG A 99 -15.71 4.82 11.42
N HIS A 100 -16.10 4.44 12.64
CA HIS A 100 -17.48 4.17 12.99
C HIS A 100 -18.39 5.31 12.53
N GLY A 101 -19.52 4.96 11.90
CA GLY A 101 -20.66 5.86 11.70
C GLY A 101 -21.13 6.00 10.25
N PHE A 102 -21.60 4.91 9.64
CA PHE A 102 -22.95 4.66 9.08
C PHE A 102 -22.89 3.44 8.16
#